data_AF-A0A365XUZ9-F1
#
_entry.id   AF-A0A365XUZ9-F1
#
_cell.length_a   1.000
_cell.length_b   1.000
_cell.length_c   1.000
_cell.angle_alpha   90.00
_cell.angle_beta   90.00
_cell.angle_gamma   90.00
#
_symmetry.space_group_name_H-M   'P 1'
#
loop_
_entity.id
_entity.type
_entity.pdbx_description
1 polymer ?
#
loop_
_entity_poly.entity_id
_entity_poly.type
_entity_poly.pdbx_seq_one_letter_code
_entity_poly.pdbx_strand_id
1 'polypeptide(L)'
;MDKDPVFQFSEYFDNDFLQELYENNISYAIGLFEIFCEITAPDLISISLHVEAANWDRVRFHLHKLDPNPSMVGLLPLSHQIQQLETKLIFQDTDTAVTDFYNIQSALLAAIPYVREEINRMKLFVAGH
;
A
#
# COMPACT_ATOMS: atom_id res chain seq x y z
N MET A 1 5.55 2.56 -36.99
CA MET A 1 5.97 1.99 -35.70
C MET A 1 4.71 1.91 -34.87
N ASP A 2 4.09 0.73 -34.82
CA ASP A 2 3.08 0.48 -33.79
C ASP A 2 3.83 0.50 -32.46
N LYS A 3 3.40 1.37 -31.56
CA LYS A 3 3.90 1.36 -30.18
C LYS A 3 3.38 0.07 -29.56
N ASP A 4 4.26 -0.67 -28.89
CA ASP A 4 3.82 -1.76 -28.04
C ASP A 4 2.73 -1.24 -27.09
N PRO A 5 1.64 -1.99 -26.89
CA PRO A 5 0.57 -1.56 -26.02
C PRO A 5 1.10 -1.37 -24.60
N VAL A 6 0.68 -0.28 -23.96
CA VAL A 6 1.06 0.08 -22.59
C VAL A 6 -0.11 -0.22 -21.67
N PHE A 7 0.14 -0.93 -20.58
CA PHE A 7 -0.89 -1.19 -19.57
C PHE A 7 -1.36 0.11 -18.90
N GLN A 8 -2.66 0.26 -18.70
CA GLN A 8 -3.27 1.39 -18.01
C GLN A 8 -3.97 0.89 -16.75
N PHE A 9 -3.51 1.33 -15.58
CA PHE A 9 -4.13 1.02 -14.29
C PHE A 9 -5.50 1.69 -14.18
N SER A 10 -6.38 1.17 -13.31
CA SER A 10 -7.67 1.82 -13.07
C SER A 10 -7.49 3.20 -12.41
N GLU A 11 -8.51 4.06 -12.50
CA GLU A 11 -8.51 5.41 -11.91
C GLU A 11 -8.37 5.42 -10.38
N TYR A 12 -8.52 4.25 -9.74
CA TYR A 12 -8.26 4.08 -8.32
C TYR A 12 -6.78 4.26 -7.96
N PHE A 13 -5.88 4.02 -8.92
CA PHE A 13 -4.44 4.10 -8.75
C PHE A 13 -3.85 5.31 -9.46
N ASP A 14 -2.76 5.82 -8.91
CA ASP A 14 -1.96 6.85 -9.57
C ASP A 14 -1.21 6.26 -10.77
N ASN A 15 -1.80 6.43 -11.95
CA ASN A 15 -1.28 5.87 -13.20
C ASN A 15 0.08 6.46 -13.58
N ASP A 16 0.27 7.77 -13.42
CA ASP A 16 1.51 8.44 -13.79
C ASP A 16 2.66 7.93 -12.91
N PHE A 17 2.41 7.85 -11.61
CA PHE A 17 3.37 7.29 -10.66
C PHE A 17 3.70 5.83 -10.95
N LEU A 18 2.69 4.98 -11.20
CA LEU A 18 2.91 3.56 -11.44
C LEU A 18 3.60 3.28 -12.79
N GLN A 19 3.33 4.09 -13.82
CA GLN A 19 4.02 4.01 -15.10
C GLN A 19 5.50 4.39 -14.95
N GLU A 20 5.81 5.45 -14.21
CA GLU A 20 7.18 5.84 -13.90
C GLU A 20 7.89 4.79 -13.05
N LEU A 21 7.23 4.25 -12.03
CA LEU A 21 7.83 3.28 -11.10
C LEU A 21 8.18 1.96 -11.78
N TYR A 22 7.34 1.49 -12.70
CA TYR A 22 7.50 0.17 -13.30
C TYR A 22 8.07 0.17 -14.71
N GLU A 23 8.13 1.32 -15.41
CA GLU A 23 8.71 1.45 -16.75
C GLU A 23 8.25 0.34 -17.73
N ASN A 24 6.96 -0.04 -17.67
CA ASN A 24 6.33 -1.16 -18.40
C ASN A 24 6.67 -2.59 -17.94
N ASN A 25 7.40 -2.78 -16.84
CA ASN A 25 7.63 -4.08 -16.24
C ASN A 25 6.43 -4.56 -15.40
N ILE A 26 5.32 -4.87 -16.09
CA ILE A 26 4.05 -5.29 -15.48
C ILE A 26 4.21 -6.61 -14.73
N SER A 27 5.08 -7.51 -15.18
CA SER A 27 5.37 -8.76 -14.47
C SER A 27 5.95 -8.53 -13.07
N TYR A 28 6.83 -7.53 -12.94
CA TYR A 28 7.36 -7.12 -11.64
C TYR A 28 6.30 -6.44 -10.76
N ALA A 29 5.47 -5.57 -11.35
CA ALA A 29 4.35 -4.93 -10.66
C ALA A 29 3.36 -5.95 -10.07
N ILE A 30 3.02 -7.01 -10.83
CA ILE A 30 2.16 -8.10 -10.35
C ILE A 30 2.72 -8.70 -9.05
N GLY A 31 4.01 -9.02 -9.01
CA GLY A 31 4.64 -9.62 -7.82
C GLY A 31 4.52 -8.72 -6.58
N LEU A 32 4.75 -7.41 -6.73
CA LEU A 32 4.62 -6.47 -5.61
C LEU A 32 3.16 -6.30 -5.16
N PHE A 33 2.21 -6.25 -6.10
CA PHE A 33 0.78 -6.18 -5.75
C PHE A 33 0.31 -7.46 -5.04
N GLU A 34 0.80 -8.63 -5.45
CA GLU A 34 0.51 -9.91 -4.79
C GLU A 34 1.06 -9.93 -3.37
N ILE A 35 2.34 -9.58 -3.18
CA ILE A 35 2.96 -9.50 -1.87
C ILE A 35 2.16 -8.54 -0.96
N PHE A 36 1.78 -7.36 -1.46
CA PHE A 36 0.94 -6.41 -0.71
C PHE A 36 -0.34 -7.08 -0.19
N CYS A 37 -1.05 -7.81 -1.04
CA CYS A 37 -2.30 -8.49 -0.68
C CYS A 37 -2.10 -9.60 0.35
N GLU A 38 -0.93 -10.25 0.37
CA GLU A 38 -0.61 -11.36 1.27
C GLU A 38 -0.24 -10.89 2.68
N ILE A 39 0.54 -9.81 2.79
CA ILE A 39 1.19 -9.44 4.05
C ILE A 39 0.57 -8.22 4.74
N THR A 40 -0.17 -7.37 4.01
CA THR A 40 -0.75 -6.13 4.60
C THR A 40 -1.72 -6.44 5.75
N ALA A 41 -2.64 -7.38 5.57
CA ALA A 41 -3.60 -7.74 6.60
C ALA A 41 -2.95 -8.31 7.89
N PRO A 42 -2.07 -9.34 7.83
CA PRO A 42 -1.41 -9.84 9.03
C PRO A 42 -0.51 -8.80 9.71
N ASP A 43 0.18 -7.94 8.96
CA ASP A 43 0.99 -6.86 9.54
C ASP A 43 0.13 -5.86 10.30
N LEU A 44 -1.00 -5.44 9.73
CA LEU A 44 -1.93 -4.52 10.40
C LEU A 44 -2.51 -5.11 11.68
N ILE A 45 -2.76 -6.43 11.72
CA ILE A 45 -3.19 -7.12 12.96
C ILE A 45 -2.05 -7.10 13.99
N SER A 46 -0.81 -7.37 13.58
CA SER A 46 0.33 -7.31 14.49
C SER A 46 0.53 -5.91 15.08
N ILE A 47 0.32 -4.86 14.28
CA ILE A 47 0.47 -3.47 14.73
C ILE A 47 -0.67 -3.09 15.69
N SER A 48 -1.91 -3.54 15.45
CA SER A 48 -3.05 -3.19 16.31
C SER A 48 -2.85 -3.65 17.75
N LEU A 49 -2.20 -4.80 17.97
CA LEU A 49 -1.83 -5.28 19.31
C LEU A 49 -0.91 -4.28 20.06
N HIS A 50 -0.02 -3.60 19.35
CA HIS A 50 0.84 -2.57 19.94
C HIS A 50 0.10 -1.25 20.18
N VAL A 51 -0.86 -0.91 19.32
CA VAL A 51 -1.73 0.26 19.50
C VAL A 51 -2.61 0.10 20.74
N GLU A 52 -3.22 -1.08 20.92
CA GLU A 52 -4.04 -1.41 22.10
C GLU A 52 -3.24 -1.37 23.40
N ALA A 53 -1.96 -1.74 23.34
CA ALA A 53 -1.02 -1.67 24.46
C ALA A 53 -0.38 -0.28 24.65
N ALA A 54 -0.74 0.73 23.84
CA ALA A 54 -0.11 2.06 23.80
C ALA A 54 1.42 2.02 23.66
N ASN A 55 1.96 1.00 22.99
CA ASN A 55 3.40 0.82 22.79
C ASN A 55 3.85 1.56 21.53
N TRP A 56 3.88 2.89 21.61
CA TRP A 56 4.08 3.79 20.46
C TRP A 56 5.43 3.60 19.77
N ASP A 57 6.48 3.25 20.51
CA ASP A 57 7.79 2.92 19.92
C ASP A 57 7.70 1.70 18.99
N ARG A 58 6.93 0.67 19.39
CA ARG A 58 6.69 -0.51 18.56
C ARG A 58 5.79 -0.19 17.38
N VAL A 59 4.71 0.57 17.58
CA VAL A 59 3.84 1.01 16.49
C VAL A 59 4.66 1.72 15.41
N ARG A 60 5.47 2.70 15.80
CA ARG A 60 6.36 3.42 14.88
C ARG A 60 7.32 2.49 14.15
N PHE A 61 8.00 1.60 14.87
CA PHE A 61 8.95 0.66 14.29
C PHE A 61 8.30 -0.23 13.22
N HIS A 62 7.07 -0.68 13.46
CA HIS A 62 6.36 -1.52 12.49
C HIS A 62 5.79 -0.73 11.32
N LEU A 63 5.25 0.48 11.54
CA LEU A 63 4.77 1.35 10.45
C LEU A 63 5.87 1.69 9.44
N HIS A 64 7.09 1.99 9.92
CA HIS A 64 8.25 2.26 9.08
C HIS A 64 8.72 1.04 8.25
N LYS A 65 8.29 -0.17 8.65
CA LYS A 65 8.68 -1.44 8.02
C LYS A 65 7.59 -2.07 7.15
N LEU A 66 6.45 -1.39 6.96
CA LEU A 66 5.43 -1.84 6.03
C LEU A 66 6.00 -1.84 4.61
N ASP A 67 6.21 -3.04 4.07
CA ASP A 67 6.77 -3.31 2.76
C ASP A 67 5.90 -4.39 2.10
N PRO A 68 5.52 -4.30 0.81
CA PRO A 68 5.67 -3.14 -0.06
C PRO A 68 4.95 -1.93 0.52
N ASN A 69 5.62 -0.78 0.46
CA ASN A 69 5.00 0.49 0.83
C ASN A 69 3.71 0.66 0.01
N PRO A 70 2.57 1.13 0.59
CA PRO A 70 1.35 1.36 -0.17
C PRO A 70 1.55 2.20 -1.45
N SER A 71 2.54 3.09 -1.49
CA SER A 71 2.90 3.81 -2.71
C SER A 71 3.30 2.88 -3.86
N MET A 72 3.99 1.76 -3.60
CA MET A 72 4.39 0.78 -4.62
C MET A 72 3.18 0.12 -5.30
N VAL A 73 2.01 0.12 -4.64
CA VAL A 73 0.75 -0.33 -5.24
C VAL A 73 -0.15 0.84 -5.67
N GLY A 74 0.40 2.05 -5.80
CA GLY A 74 -0.32 3.24 -6.28
C GLY A 74 -1.18 3.94 -5.23
N LEU A 75 -1.06 3.56 -3.94
CA LEU A 75 -1.86 4.11 -2.84
C LEU A 75 -1.12 5.24 -2.11
N LEU A 76 -0.68 6.25 -2.86
CA LEU A 76 0.05 7.41 -2.35
C LEU A 76 -0.62 8.10 -1.15
N PRO A 77 -1.95 8.35 -1.13
CA PRO A 77 -2.60 8.96 0.02
C PRO A 77 -2.43 8.16 1.32
N LEU A 78 -2.49 6.83 1.23
CA LEU A 78 -2.32 5.95 2.40
C LEU A 78 -0.86 5.94 2.87
N SER A 79 0.09 5.96 1.94
CA SER A 79 1.52 6.11 2.25
C SER A 79 1.78 7.40 3.04
N HIS A 80 1.19 8.52 2.62
CA HIS A 80 1.29 9.80 3.33
C HIS A 80 0.64 9.76 4.72
N GLN A 81 -0.52 9.12 4.87
CA GLN A 81 -1.17 8.97 6.18
C GLN A 81 -0.30 8.16 7.16
N ILE A 82 0.34 7.08 6.69
CA ILE A 82 1.30 6.31 7.49
C ILE A 82 2.48 7.18 7.92
N GLN A 83 3.07 7.95 7.01
CA GLN A 83 4.18 8.87 7.33
C GLN A 83 3.77 9.96 8.33
N GLN A 84 2.54 10.49 8.20
CA GLN A 84 2.00 11.48 9.14
C GLN A 84 1.85 10.88 10.54
N LEU A 85 1.29 9.67 10.65
CA LEU A 85 1.20 8.97 11.92
C LEU A 85 2.60 8.70 12.50
N GLU A 86 3.54 8.21 11.70
CA GLU A 86 4.92 7.99 12.13
C GLU A 86 5.54 9.28 12.70
N THR A 87 5.32 10.41 12.00
CA THR A 87 5.81 11.72 12.41
C THR A 87 5.20 12.17 13.74
N LYS A 88 3.89 12.01 13.94
CA LYS A 88 3.24 12.30 15.22
C LYS A 88 3.85 11.49 16.36
N LEU A 89 4.07 10.20 16.15
CA LEU A 89 4.70 9.31 17.15
C LEU A 89 6.14 9.73 17.48
N ILE A 90 6.91 10.27 16.52
CA ILE A 90 8.24 10.84 16.78
C ILE A 90 8.18 12.00 17.78
N PHE A 91 7.19 12.89 17.61
CA PHE A 91 6.99 14.04 18.48
C PHE A 91 6.16 13.74 19.74
N GLN A 92 5.87 12.47 20.00
CA GLN A 92 5.04 12.00 21.13
C GLN A 92 3.62 12.59 21.14
N ASP A 93 3.14 13.05 19.98
CA ASP A 93 1.75 13.46 19.78
C ASP A 93 0.90 12.20 19.56
N THR A 94 0.25 11.74 20.62
CA THR A 94 -0.46 10.44 20.64
C THR A 94 -1.97 10.58 20.81
N ASP A 95 -2.48 11.81 20.91
CA ASP A 95 -3.88 12.11 21.22
C ASP A 95 -4.84 11.47 20.20
N THR A 96 -4.44 11.40 18.93
CA THR A 96 -5.23 10.81 17.84
C THR A 96 -4.66 9.50 17.30
N ALA A 97 -3.55 8.99 17.86
CA ALA A 97 -2.80 7.88 17.26
C ALA A 97 -3.62 6.61 17.05
N VAL A 98 -4.50 6.29 18.01
CA VAL A 98 -5.42 5.14 17.93
C VAL A 98 -6.38 5.31 16.75
N THR A 99 -7.06 6.46 16.68
CA THR A 99 -8.03 6.77 15.62
C THR A 99 -7.36 6.82 14.24
N ASP A 100 -6.20 7.47 14.14
CA ASP A 100 -5.42 7.57 12.92
C ASP A 100 -5.01 6.18 12.41
N PHE A 101 -4.53 5.31 13.31
CA PHE A 101 -4.17 3.94 12.95
C PHE A 101 -5.37 3.14 12.42
N TYR A 102 -6.52 3.16 13.11
CA TYR A 102 -7.69 2.39 12.66
C TYR A 102 -8.28 2.92 11.36
N ASN A 103 -8.20 4.24 11.10
CA ASN A 103 -8.56 4.82 9.81
C ASN A 103 -7.65 4.30 8.68
N ILE A 104 -6.33 4.29 8.91
CA ILE A 104 -5.35 3.74 7.96
C ILE A 104 -5.60 2.24 7.74
N GLN A 105 -5.77 1.47 8.81
CA GLN A 105 -6.03 0.04 8.75
C GLN A 105 -7.28 -0.24 7.93
N SER A 106 -8.40 0.45 8.22
CA SER A 106 -9.65 0.27 7.47
C SER A 106 -9.47 0.61 5.99
N ALA A 107 -8.74 1.68 5.67
CA ALA A 107 -8.54 2.10 4.29
C ALA A 107 -7.64 1.13 3.51
N LEU A 108 -6.57 0.62 4.12
CA LEU A 108 -5.71 -0.42 3.52
C LEU A 108 -6.47 -1.71 3.27
N LEU A 109 -7.27 -2.17 4.24
CA LEU A 109 -8.09 -3.37 4.08
C LEU A 109 -9.16 -3.19 2.99
N ALA A 110 -9.75 -1.99 2.89
CA ALA A 110 -10.70 -1.66 1.83
C ALA A 110 -10.05 -1.56 0.44
N ALA A 111 -8.73 -1.30 0.36
CA ALA A 111 -7.99 -1.25 -0.90
C ALA A 111 -7.71 -2.64 -1.49
N ILE A 112 -7.57 -3.67 -0.65
CA ILE A 112 -7.18 -5.03 -1.08
C ILE A 112 -8.04 -5.58 -2.24
N PRO A 113 -9.38 -5.49 -2.24
CA PRO A 113 -10.19 -5.95 -3.36
C PRO A 113 -9.84 -5.28 -4.70
N TYR A 114 -9.57 -3.97 -4.69
CA TYR A 114 -9.18 -3.21 -5.88
C TYR A 114 -7.79 -3.63 -6.37
N VAL A 115 -6.83 -3.81 -5.45
CA VAL A 115 -5.50 -4.33 -5.78
C VAL A 115 -5.58 -5.73 -6.41
N ARG A 116 -6.45 -6.61 -5.88
CA ARG A 116 -6.68 -7.95 -6.45
C ARG A 116 -7.30 -7.91 -7.85
N GLU A 117 -8.24 -7.02 -8.08
CA GLU A 117 -8.82 -6.82 -9.42
C GLU A 117 -7.75 -6.33 -10.40
N GLU A 118 -6.89 -5.40 -9.98
CA GLU A 118 -5.81 -4.87 -10.82
C GLU A 118 -4.76 -5.93 -11.15
N ILE A 119 -4.40 -6.82 -10.19
CA ILE A 119 -3.56 -7.99 -10.46
C ILE A 119 -4.13 -8.84 -11.58
N ASN A 120 -5.44 -9.11 -11.55
CA ASN A 120 -6.10 -9.91 -12.60
C ASN A 120 -6.03 -9.21 -13.96
N ARG A 121 -6.25 -7.90 -14.02
CA ARG A 121 -6.10 -7.12 -15.25
C ARG A 121 -4.68 -7.18 -15.80
N MET A 122 -3.68 -7.00 -14.94
CA MET A 122 -2.26 -7.10 -15.32
C MET A 122 -1.91 -8.50 -15.84
N LYS A 123 -2.38 -9.56 -15.18
CA LYS A 123 -2.17 -10.95 -15.64
C LYS A 123 -2.80 -11.23 -17.00
N LEU A 124 -4.02 -10.75 -17.23
CA LEU A 124 -4.70 -10.87 -18.53
C LEU A 124 -3.94 -10.11 -19.62
N PHE A 125 -3.43 -8.92 -19.31
CA PHE A 125 -2.61 -8.15 -20.23
C PHE A 125 -1.33 -8.90 -20.61
N VAL A 126 -0.58 -9.41 -19.63
CA VAL A 126 0.66 -10.17 -19.89
C VAL A 126 0.40 -11.48 -20.63
N ALA A 127 -0.72 -12.17 -20.37
CA ALA A 127 -1.05 -13.43 -21.05
C ALA A 127 -1.55 -13.25 -22.50
N GLY A 128 -2.02 -12.04 -22.85
CA GLY A 128 -2.48 -11.69 -24.20
C GLY A 128 -1.38 -11.17 -25.13
N HIS A 129 -0.16 -11.02 -24.63
CA HIS A 129 1.04 -10.57 -25.36
C HIS A 129 2.12 -11.66 -25.30
#